data_AF-A0A3N5KBR7-F1
#
_entry.id   AF-A0A3N5KBR7-F1
#
_cell.length_a   1.000
_cell.length_b   1.000
_cell.length_c   1.000
_cell.angle_alpha   90.00
_cell.angle_beta   90.00
_cell.angle_gamma   90.00
#
_symmetry.space_group_name_H-M   'P 1'
#
loop_
_entity.id
_entity.type
_entity.pdbx_description
1 polymer ?
#
loop_
_entity_poly.entity_id
_entity_poly.type
_entity_poly.pdbx_seq_one_letter_code
_entity_poly.pdbx_strand_id
1 'polypeptide(L)'
;MSGQEAAMRRGRRWMLVLAVAAIAAVAALPGQAPAQQKKIVLWTHWDHSPEFNKWYATKGAEFAKKSGFEVEVVTVPYQGYEAKYLAAFMGRSGAPDMFMGMTHHWCGQYDFCDKMPDDLAKIWNENLPKYMLPMGLWKNVRYGMPIEHGNFQMMYYNADLFKKAGLNPDQPPKTFDAWHAAMKKLTVLDAKGTATQVGFGLRHAGHPVGITDKFLPFAHAFSARMLNAELDKATGFANSPAMVEALT
;
A
#
# COMPACT_ATOMS: atom_id res chain seq x y z
N MET A 1 -62.47 -0.69 59.28
CA MET A 1 -61.81 -0.45 57.99
C MET A 1 -62.14 -1.63 57.09
N SER A 2 -62.82 -1.35 55.98
CA SER A 2 -63.82 -2.20 55.33
C SER A 2 -63.23 -3.13 54.26
N GLY A 3 -63.94 -4.24 53.99
CA GLY A 3 -63.57 -5.29 53.01
C GLY A 3 -63.37 -4.85 51.55
N GLN A 4 -63.50 -3.55 51.23
CA GLN A 4 -63.17 -2.99 49.93
C GLN A 4 -61.66 -2.86 49.68
N GLU A 5 -60.82 -2.67 50.71
CA GLU A 5 -59.36 -2.58 50.54
C GLU A 5 -58.71 -3.93 50.19
N ALA A 6 -59.28 -5.03 50.67
CA ALA A 6 -58.77 -6.38 50.41
C ALA A 6 -59.03 -6.85 48.97
N ALA A 7 -60.19 -6.49 48.39
CA ALA A 7 -60.54 -6.79 47.02
C ALA A 7 -59.67 -6.01 46.01
N MET A 8 -59.39 -4.72 46.31
CA MET A 8 -58.55 -3.86 45.48
C MET A 8 -57.08 -4.32 45.44
N ARG A 9 -56.55 -4.83 46.56
CA ARG A 9 -55.20 -5.39 46.64
C ARG A 9 -55.04 -6.71 45.87
N ARG A 10 -56.09 -7.54 45.80
CA ARG A 10 -56.09 -8.76 44.97
C ARG A 10 -56.11 -8.42 43.47
N GLY A 11 -56.99 -7.53 43.02
CA GLY A 11 -57.06 -7.13 41.61
C GLY A 11 -55.75 -6.51 41.08
N ARG A 12 -55.06 -5.71 41.91
CA ARG A 12 -53.77 -5.09 41.56
C ARG A 12 -52.63 -6.09 41.45
N ARG A 13 -52.64 -7.16 42.25
CA ARG A 13 -51.67 -8.29 42.14
C ARG A 13 -51.86 -9.10 40.86
N TRP A 14 -53.10 -9.36 40.45
CA TRP A 14 -53.37 -10.09 39.20
C TRP A 14 -53.08 -9.25 37.95
N MET A 15 -53.33 -7.94 37.99
CA MET A 15 -52.92 -7.02 36.90
C MET A 15 -51.40 -6.87 36.78
N LEU A 16 -50.65 -6.88 37.89
CA LEU A 16 -49.18 -6.87 37.86
C LEU A 16 -48.59 -8.17 37.32
N VAL A 17 -49.19 -9.34 37.63
CA VAL A 17 -48.74 -10.64 37.11
C VAL A 17 -49.03 -10.77 35.60
N LEU A 18 -50.17 -10.26 35.12
CA LEU A 18 -50.48 -10.25 33.68
C LEU A 18 -49.63 -9.24 32.90
N ALA A 19 -49.28 -8.09 33.49
CA ALA A 19 -48.38 -7.12 32.86
C ALA A 19 -46.93 -7.63 32.78
N VAL A 20 -46.45 -8.37 33.78
CA VAL A 20 -45.11 -9.00 33.75
C VAL A 20 -45.07 -10.18 32.77
N ALA A 21 -46.16 -10.95 32.64
CA ALA A 21 -46.25 -12.02 31.64
C ALA A 21 -46.32 -11.48 30.19
N ALA A 22 -46.97 -10.33 29.97
CA ALA A 22 -47.01 -9.68 28.66
C ALA A 22 -45.66 -9.06 28.26
N ILE A 23 -44.87 -8.56 29.22
CA ILE A 23 -43.51 -8.04 28.96
C ILE A 23 -42.53 -9.20 28.73
N ALA A 24 -42.71 -10.35 29.37
CA ALA A 24 -41.89 -11.54 29.14
C ALA A 24 -42.17 -12.23 27.79
N ALA A 25 -43.38 -12.10 27.24
CA ALA A 25 -43.75 -12.71 25.95
C ALA A 25 -43.23 -11.92 24.73
N VAL A 26 -42.90 -10.63 24.87
CA VAL A 26 -42.29 -9.82 23.79
C VAL A 26 -40.77 -10.02 23.72
N ALA A 27 -40.14 -10.57 24.77
CA ALA A 27 -38.70 -10.82 24.82
C ALA A 27 -38.26 -12.17 24.20
N ALA A 28 -39.18 -12.97 23.67
CA ALA A 28 -38.90 -14.31 23.14
C ALA A 28 -39.21 -14.49 21.64
N LEU A 29 -39.41 -13.39 20.90
CA LEU A 29 -39.19 -13.46 19.46
C LEU A 29 -37.69 -13.48 19.25
N PRO A 30 -37.09 -14.50 18.59
CA PRO A 30 -35.72 -14.41 18.15
C PRO A 30 -35.65 -13.24 17.18
N GLY A 31 -35.28 -12.07 17.69
CA GLY A 31 -34.89 -10.95 16.87
C GLY A 31 -33.77 -11.48 16.00
N GLN A 32 -34.04 -11.61 14.70
CA GLN A 32 -32.98 -11.65 13.72
C GLN A 32 -32.19 -10.38 13.99
N ALA A 33 -31.06 -10.52 14.68
CA ALA A 33 -30.09 -9.45 14.75
C ALA A 33 -29.91 -8.97 13.31
N PRO A 34 -30.08 -7.66 13.01
CA PRO A 34 -29.89 -7.18 11.65
C PRO A 34 -28.55 -7.74 11.20
N ALA A 35 -28.57 -8.48 10.09
CA ALA A 35 -27.39 -9.16 9.58
C ALA A 35 -26.25 -8.17 9.61
N GLN A 36 -25.27 -8.39 10.49
CA GLN A 36 -24.20 -7.44 10.72
C GLN A 36 -23.54 -7.22 9.36
N GLN A 37 -23.71 -6.03 8.80
CA GLN A 37 -23.24 -5.73 7.46
C GLN A 37 -21.74 -5.99 7.45
N LYS A 38 -21.33 -7.00 6.68
CA LYS A 38 -19.94 -7.45 6.69
C LYS A 38 -19.11 -6.35 6.03
N LYS A 39 -18.33 -5.63 6.82
CA LYS A 39 -17.50 -4.53 6.34
C LYS A 39 -16.12 -5.06 5.94
N ILE A 40 -15.63 -4.61 4.79
CA ILE A 40 -14.26 -4.81 4.32
C ILE A 40 -13.58 -3.45 4.35
N VAL A 41 -12.48 -3.35 5.06
CA VAL A 41 -11.67 -2.14 5.19
C VAL A 41 -10.39 -2.30 4.38
N LEU A 42 -10.20 -1.42 3.40
CA LEU A 42 -8.97 -1.30 2.60
C LEU A 42 -8.18 -0.07 3.06
N TRP A 43 -6.94 -0.27 3.49
CA TRP A 43 -6.01 0.82 3.74
C TRP A 43 -5.14 1.12 2.51
N THR A 44 -5.03 2.40 2.19
CA THR A 44 -4.12 2.92 1.15
C THR A 44 -3.26 4.02 1.75
N HIS A 45 -1.97 4.05 1.42
CA HIS A 45 -1.08 5.15 1.78
C HIS A 45 -0.83 6.13 0.62
N TRP A 46 -1.65 6.05 -0.43
CA TRP A 46 -1.54 6.83 -1.67
C TRP A 46 -2.30 8.15 -1.59
N ASP A 47 -2.11 8.92 -0.52
CA ASP A 47 -2.75 10.22 -0.30
C ASP A 47 -2.46 11.24 -1.41
N HIS A 48 -1.27 11.19 -2.00
CA HIS A 48 -0.87 12.00 -3.15
C HIS A 48 -1.61 11.64 -4.47
N SER A 49 -2.36 10.54 -4.50
CA SER A 49 -3.12 10.06 -5.67
C SER A 49 -4.62 9.98 -5.36
N PRO A 50 -5.33 11.11 -5.20
CA PRO A 50 -6.72 11.14 -4.75
C PRO A 50 -7.69 10.45 -5.73
N GLU A 51 -7.49 10.59 -7.05
CA GLU A 51 -8.33 9.93 -8.05
C GLU A 51 -8.19 8.39 -8.01
N PHE A 52 -7.00 7.90 -7.68
CA PHE A 52 -6.76 6.47 -7.49
C PHE A 52 -7.57 5.95 -6.28
N ASN A 53 -7.53 6.64 -5.14
CA ASN A 53 -8.32 6.25 -3.96
C ASN A 53 -9.82 6.36 -4.22
N LYS A 54 -10.26 7.37 -4.98
CA LYS A 54 -11.66 7.53 -5.41
C LYS A 54 -12.13 6.39 -6.33
N TRP A 55 -11.26 5.89 -7.21
CA TRP A 55 -11.56 4.73 -8.03
C TRP A 55 -11.81 3.49 -7.16
N TYR A 56 -10.97 3.23 -6.15
CA TYR A 56 -11.18 2.12 -5.20
C TYR A 56 -12.49 2.28 -4.42
N ALA A 57 -12.79 3.48 -3.92
CA ALA A 57 -14.04 3.73 -3.22
C ALA A 57 -15.27 3.48 -4.13
N THR A 58 -15.19 3.91 -5.39
CA THR A 58 -16.23 3.67 -6.40
C THR A 58 -16.43 2.18 -6.67
N LYS A 59 -15.33 1.44 -6.88
CA LYS A 59 -15.38 -0.01 -7.13
C LYS A 59 -15.81 -0.80 -5.91
N GLY A 60 -15.41 -0.37 -4.72
CA GLY A 60 -15.90 -0.91 -3.45
C GLY A 60 -17.41 -0.75 -3.30
N ALA A 61 -17.95 0.43 -3.63
CA ALA A 61 -19.39 0.67 -3.63
C ALA A 61 -20.15 -0.16 -4.69
N GLU A 62 -19.57 -0.36 -5.88
CA GLU A 62 -20.12 -1.28 -6.90
C GLU A 62 -20.15 -2.73 -6.42
N PHE A 63 -19.07 -3.19 -5.77
CA PHE A 63 -18.99 -4.53 -5.18
C PHE A 63 -19.98 -4.72 -4.03
N ALA A 64 -20.12 -3.72 -3.17
CA ALA A 64 -21.02 -3.73 -2.02
C ALA A 64 -22.48 -4.01 -2.44
N LYS A 65 -22.93 -3.38 -3.53
CA LYS A 65 -24.28 -3.58 -4.10
C LYS A 65 -24.57 -5.03 -4.53
N LYS A 66 -23.53 -5.82 -4.84
CA LYS A 66 -23.67 -7.19 -5.39
C LYS A 66 -23.39 -8.28 -4.36
N SER A 67 -22.62 -7.96 -3.32
CA SER A 67 -22.05 -8.95 -2.40
C SER A 67 -22.72 -8.96 -1.03
N GLY A 68 -23.44 -7.89 -0.66
CA GLY A 68 -23.97 -7.70 0.70
C GLY A 68 -22.90 -7.28 1.72
N PHE A 69 -21.67 -7.02 1.28
CA PHE A 69 -20.62 -6.40 2.08
C PHE A 69 -20.68 -4.87 1.98
N GLU A 70 -20.15 -4.17 2.97
CA GLU A 70 -19.73 -2.77 2.84
C GLU A 70 -18.23 -2.74 2.52
N VAL A 71 -17.78 -1.78 1.72
CA VAL A 71 -16.34 -1.56 1.47
C VAL A 71 -15.99 -0.14 1.87
N GLU A 72 -15.04 -0.01 2.80
CA GLU A 72 -14.46 1.27 3.23
C GLU A 72 -13.03 1.38 2.74
N VAL A 73 -12.69 2.50 2.11
CA VAL A 73 -11.31 2.82 1.71
C VAL A 73 -10.79 3.91 2.64
N VAL A 74 -9.79 3.57 3.45
CA VAL A 74 -9.15 4.50 4.39
C VAL A 74 -7.82 4.95 3.82
N THR A 75 -7.71 6.26 3.57
CA THR A 75 -6.44 6.87 3.16
C THR A 75 -5.62 7.22 4.39
N VAL A 76 -4.45 6.61 4.51
CA VAL A 76 -3.44 6.90 5.53
C VAL A 76 -2.40 7.84 4.89
N PRO A 77 -1.99 8.93 5.54
CA PRO A 77 -0.93 9.78 5.00
C PRO A 77 0.35 9.00 4.73
N TYR A 78 1.01 9.22 3.60
CA TYR A 78 2.25 8.51 3.27
C TYR A 78 3.34 8.75 4.32
N GLN A 79 3.44 9.98 4.82
CA GLN A 79 4.40 10.29 5.86
C GLN A 79 4.03 9.58 7.18
N GLY A 80 4.87 8.63 7.59
CA GLY A 80 4.69 7.88 8.83
C GLY A 80 3.67 6.74 8.76
N TYR A 81 3.21 6.35 7.57
CA TYR A 81 2.22 5.26 7.42
C TYR A 81 2.72 3.95 8.05
N GLU A 82 4.02 3.65 7.94
CA GLU A 82 4.61 2.40 8.45
C GLU A 82 4.42 2.26 9.97
N ALA A 83 4.66 3.32 10.74
CA ALA A 83 4.47 3.31 12.19
C ALA A 83 3.00 3.08 12.57
N LYS A 84 2.05 3.67 11.82
CA LYS A 84 0.62 3.45 12.02
C LYS A 84 0.20 2.03 11.68
N TYR A 85 0.70 1.48 10.57
CA TYR A 85 0.44 0.10 10.16
C TYR A 85 0.98 -0.87 11.20
N LEU A 86 2.24 -0.72 11.62
CA LEU A 86 2.87 -1.54 12.66
C LEU A 86 2.07 -1.53 13.96
N ALA A 87 1.68 -0.35 14.46
CA ALA A 87 0.90 -0.25 15.69
C ALA A 87 -0.45 -0.98 15.58
N ALA A 88 -1.17 -0.81 14.47
CA ALA A 88 -2.46 -1.45 14.25
C ALA A 88 -2.34 -2.99 14.11
N PHE A 89 -1.36 -3.46 13.35
CA PHE A 89 -1.14 -4.90 13.13
C PHE A 89 -0.66 -5.61 14.39
N MET A 90 0.29 -5.03 15.13
CA MET A 90 0.75 -5.57 16.41
C MET A 90 -0.37 -5.59 17.46
N GLY A 91 -1.16 -4.52 17.52
CA GLY A 91 -2.29 -4.42 18.44
C GLY A 91 -3.47 -5.32 18.07
N ARG A 92 -3.50 -5.86 16.85
CA ARG A 92 -4.60 -6.66 16.28
C ARG A 92 -5.98 -6.01 16.43
N SER A 93 -6.00 -4.68 16.51
CA SER A 93 -7.18 -3.87 16.78
C SER A 93 -7.19 -2.68 15.82
N GLY A 94 -8.29 -2.51 15.10
CA GLY A 94 -8.42 -1.49 14.07
C GLY A 94 -7.56 -1.75 12.82
N ALA A 95 -7.01 -2.96 12.68
CA ALA A 95 -6.33 -3.38 11.46
C ALA A 95 -7.35 -3.52 10.31
N PRO A 96 -6.97 -3.17 9.07
CA PRO A 96 -7.78 -3.41 7.89
C PRO A 96 -7.83 -4.89 7.50
N ASP A 97 -8.84 -5.24 6.69
CA ASP A 97 -8.91 -6.54 6.01
C ASP A 97 -7.93 -6.63 4.84
N MET A 98 -7.66 -5.49 4.19
CA MET A 98 -6.69 -5.38 3.09
C MET A 98 -5.88 -4.09 3.21
N PHE A 99 -4.63 -4.10 2.79
CA PHE A 99 -3.81 -2.89 2.77
C PHE A 99 -2.87 -2.85 1.58
N MET A 100 -2.48 -1.64 1.20
CA MET A 100 -1.45 -1.41 0.19
C MET A 100 -0.08 -1.39 0.87
N GLY A 101 0.82 -2.27 0.43
CA GLY A 101 2.17 -2.38 0.96
C GLY A 101 3.03 -3.34 0.15
N MET A 102 4.34 -3.32 0.42
CA MET A 102 5.29 -4.24 -0.20
C MET A 102 5.22 -5.63 0.46
N THR A 103 4.95 -6.67 -0.34
CA THR A 103 4.78 -8.06 0.14
C THR A 103 5.98 -8.57 0.93
N HIS A 104 7.21 -8.36 0.46
CA HIS A 104 8.41 -8.81 1.17
C HIS A 104 8.58 -8.11 2.53
N HIS A 105 8.15 -6.86 2.65
CA HIS A 105 8.25 -6.09 3.90
C HIS A 105 7.17 -6.53 4.90
N TRP A 106 5.90 -6.49 4.49
CA TRP A 106 4.78 -6.70 5.42
C TRP A 106 4.46 -8.18 5.67
N CYS A 107 4.60 -9.03 4.65
CA CYS A 107 4.28 -10.45 4.75
C CYS A 107 5.54 -11.30 4.97
N GLY A 108 6.70 -10.82 4.50
CA GLY A 108 7.96 -11.53 4.65
C GLY A 108 8.70 -11.19 5.94
N GLN A 109 9.10 -9.93 6.10
CA GLN A 109 9.89 -9.48 7.25
C GLN A 109 9.07 -9.43 8.53
N TYR A 110 7.83 -8.90 8.50
CA TYR A 110 7.00 -8.77 9.70
C TYR A 110 5.98 -9.88 9.92
N ASP A 111 5.68 -10.70 8.90
CA ASP A 111 4.71 -11.79 8.99
C ASP A 111 3.30 -11.36 9.44
N PHE A 112 2.80 -10.23 8.90
CA PHE A 112 1.46 -9.70 9.22
C PHE A 112 0.36 -10.06 8.22
N CYS A 113 0.67 -10.86 7.19
CA CYS A 113 -0.28 -11.18 6.12
C CYS A 113 -0.68 -12.66 6.15
N ASP A 114 -1.96 -12.91 5.90
CA ASP A 114 -2.42 -14.25 5.54
C ASP A 114 -2.04 -14.59 4.09
N LYS A 115 -1.80 -15.88 3.85
CA LYS A 115 -1.61 -16.38 2.49
C LYS A 115 -2.88 -16.14 1.68
N MET A 116 -2.71 -15.74 0.42
CA MET A 116 -3.84 -15.65 -0.50
C MET A 116 -4.44 -17.06 -0.68
N PRO A 117 -5.78 -17.21 -0.60
CA PRO A 117 -6.44 -18.48 -0.87
C PRO A 117 -6.02 -19.09 -2.21
N ASP A 118 -5.87 -20.42 -2.27
CA ASP A 118 -5.26 -21.11 -3.41
C ASP A 118 -5.99 -20.87 -4.74
N ASP A 119 -7.32 -20.80 -4.70
CA ASP A 119 -8.16 -20.53 -5.86
C ASP A 119 -7.93 -19.11 -6.41
N LEU A 120 -7.87 -18.11 -5.52
CA LEU A 120 -7.56 -16.74 -5.88
C LEU A 120 -6.10 -16.59 -6.34
N ALA A 121 -5.17 -17.26 -5.67
CA ALA A 121 -3.77 -17.25 -6.04
C ALA A 121 -3.54 -17.83 -7.45
N LYS A 122 -4.26 -18.91 -7.78
CA LYS A 122 -4.27 -19.51 -9.12
C LYS A 122 -4.73 -18.52 -10.19
N ILE A 123 -5.84 -17.79 -9.95
CA ILE A 123 -6.34 -16.77 -10.88
C ILE A 123 -5.24 -15.75 -11.18
N TRP A 124 -4.56 -15.22 -10.17
CA TRP A 124 -3.48 -14.26 -10.39
C TRP A 124 -2.27 -14.86 -11.10
N ASN A 125 -1.85 -16.07 -10.70
CA ASN A 125 -0.68 -16.72 -11.30
C ASN A 125 -0.88 -17.09 -12.78
N GLU A 126 -2.10 -17.41 -13.18
CA GLU A 126 -2.42 -17.77 -14.58
C GLU A 126 -2.63 -16.55 -15.48
N ASN A 127 -3.07 -15.42 -14.93
CA ASN A 127 -3.49 -14.26 -15.72
C ASN A 127 -2.50 -13.09 -15.71
N LEU A 128 -1.51 -13.08 -14.82
CA LEU A 128 -0.50 -12.01 -14.81
C LEU A 128 0.55 -12.20 -15.92
N PRO A 129 1.00 -11.10 -16.56
CA PRO A 129 2.18 -11.15 -17.41
C PRO A 129 3.38 -11.74 -16.66
N LYS A 130 4.20 -12.54 -17.35
CA LYS A 130 5.33 -13.27 -16.73
C LYS A 130 6.25 -12.37 -15.88
N TYR A 131 6.52 -11.15 -16.34
CA TYR A 131 7.38 -10.21 -15.63
C TYR A 131 6.74 -9.62 -14.36
N MET A 132 5.40 -9.66 -14.23
CA MET A 132 4.67 -9.24 -13.04
C MET A 132 4.43 -10.38 -12.05
N LEU A 133 4.60 -11.65 -12.44
CA LEU A 133 4.34 -12.80 -11.56
C LEU A 133 5.04 -12.72 -10.20
N PRO A 134 6.31 -12.26 -10.09
CA PRO A 134 6.97 -12.12 -8.79
C PRO A 134 6.30 -11.12 -7.85
N MET A 135 5.52 -10.16 -8.38
CA MET A 135 4.81 -9.18 -7.56
C MET A 135 3.71 -9.87 -6.74
N GLY A 136 3.73 -9.65 -5.44
CA GLY A 136 2.80 -10.30 -4.51
C GLY A 136 3.29 -11.65 -3.98
N LEU A 137 4.46 -12.14 -4.41
CA LEU A 137 5.05 -13.38 -3.91
C LEU A 137 6.07 -13.11 -2.80
N TRP A 138 6.09 -14.00 -1.80
CA TRP A 138 7.18 -14.15 -0.86
C TRP A 138 7.48 -15.65 -0.71
N LYS A 139 8.75 -16.04 -0.94
CA LYS A 139 9.18 -17.46 -0.96
C LYS A 139 8.23 -18.36 -1.78
N ASN A 140 7.88 -17.92 -2.99
CA ASN A 140 6.96 -18.58 -3.94
C ASN A 140 5.49 -18.74 -3.47
N VAL A 141 5.10 -18.12 -2.36
CA VAL A 141 3.71 -18.09 -1.89
C VAL A 141 3.12 -16.71 -2.18
N ARG A 142 1.88 -16.67 -2.68
CA ARG A 142 1.18 -15.40 -2.97
C ARG A 142 0.50 -14.88 -1.71
N TYR A 143 0.80 -13.63 -1.37
CA TYR A 143 0.14 -12.89 -0.29
C TYR A 143 -0.60 -11.65 -0.82
N GLY A 144 -0.32 -11.24 -2.06
CA GLY A 144 -0.93 -10.05 -2.64
C GLY A 144 -1.04 -10.09 -4.15
N MET A 145 -1.66 -9.03 -4.67
CA MET A 145 -1.78 -8.76 -6.10
C MET A 145 -1.02 -7.47 -6.44
N PRO A 146 -0.45 -7.37 -7.65
CA PRO A 146 0.11 -6.10 -8.11
C PRO A 146 -1.00 -5.06 -8.22
N ILE A 147 -0.77 -3.89 -7.64
CA ILE A 147 -1.70 -2.75 -7.63
C ILE A 147 -1.23 -1.72 -8.65
N GLU A 148 0.05 -1.39 -8.57
CA GLU A 148 0.78 -0.65 -9.58
C GLU A 148 2.15 -1.31 -9.79
N HIS A 149 2.75 -1.05 -10.95
CA HIS A 149 4.05 -1.59 -11.28
C HIS A 149 4.94 -0.50 -11.87
N GLY A 150 5.84 0.03 -11.04
CA GLY A 150 6.77 1.11 -11.38
C GLY A 150 8.07 0.65 -12.05
N ASN A 151 8.16 -0.57 -12.60
CA ASN A 151 9.41 -1.14 -13.13
C ASN A 151 9.92 -0.51 -14.44
N PHE A 152 9.33 0.59 -14.90
CA PHE A 152 9.79 1.31 -16.08
C PHE A 152 10.45 2.62 -15.67
N GLN A 153 11.51 2.54 -14.86
CA GLN A 153 12.36 3.69 -14.58
C GLN A 153 13.12 4.06 -15.87
N MET A 154 12.58 5.04 -16.58
CA MET A 154 13.17 5.59 -17.79
C MET A 154 13.74 6.97 -17.48
N MET A 155 14.85 7.31 -18.14
CA MET A 155 15.39 8.66 -18.05
C MET A 155 14.56 9.59 -18.93
N TYR A 156 13.89 10.54 -18.30
CA TYR A 156 13.25 11.65 -18.99
C TYR A 156 14.25 12.80 -19.12
N TYR A 157 14.24 13.47 -20.28
CA TYR A 157 15.06 14.64 -20.52
C TYR A 157 14.29 15.69 -21.30
N ASN A 158 14.72 16.95 -21.19
CA ASN A 158 14.16 18.06 -21.93
C ASN A 158 14.89 18.19 -23.28
N ALA A 159 14.18 17.89 -24.38
CA ALA A 159 14.74 17.91 -25.73
C ALA A 159 15.23 19.30 -26.17
N ASP A 160 14.59 20.38 -25.72
CA ASP A 160 14.99 21.75 -26.06
C ASP A 160 16.29 22.14 -25.34
N LEU A 161 16.45 21.72 -24.08
CA LEU A 161 17.70 21.90 -23.35
C LEU A 161 18.84 21.11 -23.99
N PHE A 162 18.57 19.91 -24.50
CA PHE A 162 19.54 19.14 -25.29
C PHE A 162 20.00 19.93 -26.52
N LYS A 163 19.06 20.40 -27.36
CA LYS A 163 19.38 21.21 -28.55
C LYS A 163 20.17 22.47 -28.19
N LYS A 164 19.75 23.21 -27.16
CA LYS A 164 20.42 24.42 -26.68
C LYS A 164 21.86 24.15 -26.22
N ALA A 165 22.12 22.98 -25.66
CA ALA A 165 23.45 22.51 -25.26
C ALA A 165 24.26 21.87 -26.40
N GLY A 166 23.75 21.90 -27.65
CA GLY A 166 24.41 21.30 -28.80
C GLY A 166 24.38 19.76 -28.80
N LEU A 167 23.41 19.15 -28.12
CA LEU A 167 23.17 17.71 -28.08
C LEU A 167 22.02 17.33 -29.02
N ASN A 168 22.07 16.12 -29.58
CA ASN A 168 20.99 15.58 -30.40
C ASN A 168 19.97 14.84 -29.52
N PRO A 169 18.73 15.34 -29.36
CA PRO A 169 17.71 14.66 -28.57
C PRO A 169 17.25 13.33 -29.18
N ASP A 170 17.45 13.08 -30.48
CA ASP A 170 17.10 11.80 -31.12
C ASP A 170 18.20 10.74 -30.97
N GLN A 171 19.33 11.11 -30.39
CA GLN A 171 20.46 10.22 -30.08
C GLN A 171 20.88 10.41 -28.62
N PRO A 172 20.05 10.00 -27.65
CA PRO A 172 20.39 10.13 -26.23
C PRO A 172 21.63 9.28 -25.88
N PRO A 173 22.38 9.67 -24.83
CA PRO A 173 23.60 8.96 -24.43
C PRO A 173 23.31 7.52 -24.04
N LYS A 174 24.17 6.60 -24.48
CA LYS A 174 24.05 5.15 -24.26
C LYS A 174 25.10 4.57 -23.32
N THR A 175 26.03 5.38 -22.85
CA THR A 175 27.09 5.00 -21.90
C THR A 175 27.17 6.02 -20.78
N PHE A 176 27.69 5.63 -19.62
CA PHE A 176 27.86 6.55 -18.50
C PHE A 176 28.78 7.73 -18.83
N ASP A 177 29.86 7.51 -19.58
CA ASP A 177 30.75 8.59 -20.01
C ASP A 177 30.04 9.61 -20.90
N ALA A 178 29.29 9.13 -21.90
CA ALA A 178 28.53 10.00 -22.79
C ALA A 178 27.41 10.72 -22.04
N TRP A 179 26.76 10.02 -21.09
CA TRP A 179 25.74 10.58 -20.23
C TRP A 179 26.31 11.67 -19.34
N HIS A 180 27.41 11.41 -18.64
CA HIS A 180 28.07 12.37 -17.76
C HIS A 180 28.56 13.60 -18.54
N ALA A 181 29.13 13.41 -19.73
CA ALA A 181 29.50 14.52 -20.61
C ALA A 181 28.28 15.36 -21.04
N ALA A 182 27.14 14.72 -21.36
CA ALA A 182 25.91 15.40 -21.67
C ALA A 182 25.36 16.19 -20.44
N MET A 183 25.36 15.59 -19.25
CA MET A 183 24.90 16.25 -18.03
C MET A 183 25.76 17.46 -17.66
N LYS A 184 27.07 17.42 -17.93
CA LYS A 184 27.96 18.58 -17.79
C LYS A 184 27.58 19.71 -18.74
N LYS A 185 27.30 19.42 -20.01
CA LYS A 185 26.85 20.42 -21.01
C LYS A 185 25.49 21.03 -20.66
N LEU A 186 24.62 20.24 -20.01
CA LEU A 186 23.30 20.69 -19.58
C LEU A 186 23.32 21.46 -18.26
N THR A 187 24.42 21.43 -17.52
CA THR A 187 24.56 22.22 -16.28
C THR A 187 24.97 23.65 -16.64
N VAL A 188 24.19 24.63 -16.21
CA VAL A 188 24.46 26.06 -16.44
C VAL A 188 24.71 26.73 -15.10
N LEU A 189 25.82 27.44 -15.00
CA LEU A 189 26.21 28.19 -13.81
C LEU A 189 25.98 29.69 -14.03
N ASP A 190 25.60 30.40 -12.98
CA ASP A 190 25.62 31.86 -12.97
C ASP A 190 27.05 32.42 -12.82
N ALA A 191 27.19 33.74 -12.84
CA ALA A 191 28.49 34.41 -12.67
C ALA A 191 29.18 34.12 -11.33
N LYS A 192 28.46 33.62 -10.33
CA LYS A 192 28.98 33.24 -9.01
C LYS A 192 29.34 31.74 -8.93
N GLY A 193 29.15 30.99 -10.02
CA GLY A 193 29.37 29.55 -10.06
C GLY A 193 28.21 28.72 -9.49
N THR A 194 27.05 29.33 -9.23
CA THR A 194 25.87 28.62 -8.72
C THR A 194 25.09 28.02 -9.88
N ALA A 195 24.70 26.75 -9.78
CA ALA A 195 23.88 26.11 -10.81
C ALA A 195 22.48 26.74 -10.87
N THR A 196 22.16 27.31 -12.03
CA THR A 196 20.80 27.80 -12.37
C THR A 196 20.02 26.77 -13.18
N GLN A 197 20.73 25.79 -13.75
CA GLN A 197 20.18 24.59 -14.39
C GLN A 197 21.12 23.43 -14.07
N VAL A 198 20.55 22.26 -13.76
CA VAL A 198 21.31 21.02 -13.54
C VAL A 198 21.06 20.05 -14.68
N GLY A 199 22.10 19.36 -15.14
CA GLY A 199 21.94 18.34 -16.17
C GLY A 199 21.14 17.13 -15.70
N PHE A 200 21.26 16.77 -14.41
CA PHE A 200 20.56 15.65 -13.81
C PHE A 200 20.06 16.00 -12.40
N GLY A 201 18.77 15.76 -12.14
CA GLY A 201 18.17 15.94 -10.82
C GLY A 201 18.25 14.66 -10.00
N LEU A 202 19.26 14.56 -9.12
CA LEU A 202 19.39 13.42 -8.21
C LEU A 202 18.50 13.63 -6.97
N ARG A 203 17.70 12.62 -6.62
CA ARG A 203 16.92 12.64 -5.38
C ARG A 203 17.83 12.38 -4.18
N HIS A 204 18.08 13.41 -3.37
CA HIS A 204 18.94 13.31 -2.19
C HIS A 204 18.19 13.42 -0.84
N ALA A 205 16.87 13.59 -0.86
CA ALA A 205 16.05 13.79 0.33
C ALA A 205 14.68 13.08 0.24
N GLY A 206 14.02 12.93 1.40
CA GLY A 206 12.73 12.25 1.56
C GLY A 206 12.87 10.81 2.10
N HIS A 207 11.87 9.97 1.83
CA HIS A 207 11.85 8.59 2.35
C HIS A 207 13.10 7.78 1.91
N PRO A 208 13.84 7.13 2.82
CA PRO A 208 15.09 6.44 2.49
C PRO A 208 15.00 5.38 1.40
N VAL A 209 13.90 4.60 1.38
CA VAL A 209 13.61 3.64 0.31
C VAL A 209 13.58 4.35 -1.05
N GLY A 210 12.87 5.48 -1.13
CA GLY A 210 12.77 6.25 -2.37
C GLY A 210 14.07 6.91 -2.81
N ILE A 211 15.06 7.10 -1.93
CA ILE A 211 16.40 7.55 -2.30
C ILE A 211 17.18 6.36 -2.88
N THR A 212 17.19 5.23 -2.17
CA THR A 212 17.89 4.00 -2.58
C THR A 212 17.39 3.51 -3.94
N ASP A 213 16.06 3.48 -4.15
CA ASP A 213 15.42 3.03 -5.38
C ASP A 213 15.83 3.83 -6.64
N LYS A 214 16.26 5.09 -6.48
CA LYS A 214 16.75 5.92 -7.61
C LYS A 214 18.21 5.67 -7.93
N PHE A 215 18.95 5.10 -6.99
CA PHE A 215 20.34 4.68 -7.19
C PHE A 215 20.45 3.28 -7.81
N LEU A 216 19.50 2.38 -7.52
CA LEU A 216 19.57 0.98 -7.97
C LEU A 216 19.84 0.77 -9.48
N PRO A 217 19.29 1.56 -10.42
CA PRO A 217 19.64 1.41 -11.84
C PRO A 217 21.14 1.62 -12.13
N PHE A 218 21.78 2.55 -11.42
CA PHE A 218 23.21 2.79 -11.54
C PHE A 218 23.98 1.59 -10.99
N ALA A 219 23.68 1.17 -9.75
CA ALA A 219 24.28 -0.02 -9.16
C ALA A 219 24.16 -1.26 -10.05
N HIS A 220 22.97 -1.49 -10.62
CA HIS A 220 22.71 -2.64 -11.47
C HIS A 220 23.48 -2.62 -12.78
N ALA A 221 23.76 -1.44 -13.34
CA ALA A 221 24.59 -1.29 -14.54
C ALA A 221 26.06 -1.70 -14.29
N PHE A 222 26.53 -1.58 -13.04
CA PHE A 222 27.81 -2.14 -12.57
C PHE A 222 27.70 -3.60 -12.11
N SER A 223 26.58 -4.28 -12.38
CA SER A 223 26.28 -5.64 -11.92
C SER A 223 26.20 -5.79 -10.40
N ALA A 224 26.15 -4.70 -9.64
CA ALA A 224 25.96 -4.74 -8.20
C ALA A 224 24.52 -5.15 -7.85
N ARG A 225 24.33 -5.70 -6.65
CA ARG A 225 23.02 -6.06 -6.08
C ARG A 225 23.02 -5.75 -4.60
N MET A 226 21.85 -5.41 -4.04
CA MET A 226 21.72 -5.15 -2.60
C MET A 226 21.76 -6.43 -1.78
N LEU A 227 21.26 -7.53 -2.32
CA LEU A 227 21.11 -8.82 -1.65
C LEU A 227 21.59 -9.95 -2.58
N ASN A 228 21.88 -11.11 -2.00
CA ASN A 228 22.02 -12.37 -2.74
C ASN A 228 20.69 -12.82 -3.38
N ALA A 229 20.76 -13.89 -4.17
CA ALA A 229 19.59 -14.43 -4.89
C ALA A 229 18.49 -14.94 -3.93
N GLU A 230 18.89 -15.43 -2.75
CA GLU A 230 17.98 -15.95 -1.73
C GLU A 230 17.33 -14.83 -0.88
N LEU A 231 17.75 -13.57 -1.07
CA LEU A 231 17.26 -12.37 -0.37
C LEU A 231 17.48 -12.39 1.16
N ASP A 232 18.47 -13.14 1.65
CA ASP A 232 18.74 -13.31 3.08
C ASP A 232 20.11 -12.77 3.52
N LYS A 233 20.94 -12.28 2.59
CA LYS A 233 22.28 -11.75 2.86
C LYS A 233 22.57 -10.46 2.09
N ALA A 234 22.85 -9.40 2.84
CA ALA A 234 23.29 -8.10 2.30
C ALA A 234 24.82 -7.93 2.28
N THR A 235 25.52 -8.43 3.31
CA THR A 235 26.97 -8.28 3.43
C THR A 235 27.70 -9.00 2.29
N GLY A 236 28.63 -8.31 1.64
CA GLY A 236 29.33 -8.75 0.44
C GLY A 236 28.59 -8.42 -0.86
N PHE A 237 27.31 -8.01 -0.80
CA PHE A 237 26.51 -7.59 -1.95
C PHE A 237 26.27 -6.08 -1.91
N ALA A 238 25.60 -5.58 -0.87
CA ALA A 238 25.35 -4.16 -0.64
C ALA A 238 26.62 -3.33 -0.41
N ASN A 239 27.75 -3.97 -0.07
CA ASN A 239 29.07 -3.35 0.03
C ASN A 239 30.11 -4.06 -0.85
N SER A 240 29.66 -4.70 -1.93
CA SER A 240 30.55 -5.29 -2.94
C SER A 240 31.43 -4.22 -3.60
N PRO A 241 32.61 -4.57 -4.15
CA PRO A 241 33.43 -3.66 -4.94
C PRO A 241 32.64 -2.96 -6.06
N ALA A 242 31.76 -3.69 -6.76
CA ALA A 242 30.90 -3.14 -7.79
C ALA A 242 29.89 -2.11 -7.26
N MET A 243 29.36 -2.30 -6.05
CA MET A 243 28.47 -1.31 -5.42
C MET A 243 29.24 -0.04 -5.04
N VAL A 244 30.46 -0.20 -4.53
CA VAL A 244 31.34 0.93 -4.21
C VAL A 244 31.68 1.70 -5.48
N GLU A 245 32.06 1.01 -6.55
CA GLU A 245 32.35 1.64 -7.85
C GLU A 245 31.14 2.40 -8.39
N ALA A 246 29.93 1.84 -8.28
CA ALA A 246 28.73 2.54 -8.72
C ALA A 246 28.42 3.83 -7.92
N LEU A 247 28.93 3.96 -6.69
CA LEU A 247 28.73 5.13 -5.82
C LEU A 247 29.74 6.25 -6.05
N THR A 248 30.86 5.98 -6.72
CA THR A 248 32.03 6.89 -6.85
C THR A 248 32.21 7.37 -8.27
#